data_AF-A0A0R3WGJ0-F1
#
_entry.id   AF-A0A0R3WGJ0-F1
#
_cell.length_a   1.000
_cell.length_b   1.000
_cell.length_c   1.000
_cell.angle_alpha   90.00
_cell.angle_beta   90.00
_cell.angle_gamma   90.00
#
_symmetry.space_group_name_H-M   'P 1'
#
loop_
_entity.id
_entity.type
_entity.pdbx_description
1 polymer ?
#
loop_
_entity_poly.entity_id
_entity_poly.type
_entity_poly.pdbx_seq_one_letter_code
_entity_poly.pdbx_strand_id
1 'polypeptide(L)'
;MPRITGNDLGCLYFAWQHCVLSAVSFNKFLFLSYVLSITLQCLSSFLEAFQKISDIAETNNAGLRPFGIALRRYCLRQRCVESRLRSFNSQITECLVTPLSDRLDEWRRTANQMDRDCVKELRKAKSELQRAILEAEKCKKRLRRKVRACFFPFQRSMCC
;
A
#
# COMPACT_ATOMS: atom_id res chain seq x y z
N MET A 1 -28.30 -17.04 10.70
CA MET A 1 -26.83 -17.16 10.64
C MET A 1 -26.36 -16.39 9.42
N PRO A 2 -25.79 -15.19 9.55
CA PRO A 2 -25.13 -14.55 8.41
C PRO A 2 -23.92 -15.42 8.07
N ARG A 3 -23.99 -16.08 6.91
CA ARG A 3 -22.94 -16.96 6.42
C ARG A 3 -21.87 -16.03 5.85
N ILE A 4 -20.86 -15.69 6.65
CA ILE A 4 -19.61 -15.14 6.10
C ILE A 4 -19.08 -16.25 5.20
N THR A 5 -19.22 -16.09 3.90
CA THR A 5 -18.75 -17.10 2.95
C THR A 5 -17.23 -17.06 2.95
N GLY A 6 -16.56 -18.21 2.82
CA GLY A 6 -15.10 -18.28 2.75
C GLY A 6 -14.48 -17.39 1.65
N ASN A 7 -15.29 -16.94 0.69
CA ASN A 7 -14.92 -15.97 -0.33
C ASN A 7 -14.54 -14.58 0.21
N ASP A 8 -15.14 -14.11 1.31
CA ASP A 8 -14.88 -12.75 1.83
C ASP A 8 -13.50 -12.65 2.50
N LEU A 9 -13.13 -13.66 3.30
CA LEU A 9 -11.79 -13.76 3.90
C LEU A 9 -10.71 -14.05 2.85
N GLY A 10 -11.03 -14.84 1.82
CA GLY A 10 -10.14 -15.08 0.69
C GLY A 10 -9.86 -13.82 -0.13
N CYS A 11 -10.89 -13.02 -0.43
CA CYS A 11 -10.74 -11.74 -1.13
C CYS A 11 -9.93 -10.73 -0.32
N LEU A 12 -10.15 -10.65 1.00
CA LEU A 12 -9.36 -9.81 1.90
C LEU A 12 -7.89 -10.21 1.90
N TYR A 13 -7.57 -11.50 2.02
CA TYR A 13 -6.19 -11.99 2.00
C TYR A 13 -5.50 -11.73 0.66
N PHE A 14 -6.20 -11.99 -0.46
CA PHE A 14 -5.67 -11.75 -1.80
C PHE A 14 -5.40 -10.26 -2.04
N ALA A 15 -6.32 -9.38 -1.63
CA ALA A 15 -6.12 -7.93 -1.70
C ALA A 15 -4.95 -7.46 -0.82
N TRP A 16 -4.81 -8.03 0.38
CA TRP A 16 -3.71 -7.71 1.29
C TRP A 16 -2.36 -8.12 0.70
N GLN A 17 -2.27 -9.34 0.16
CA GLN A 17 -1.06 -9.86 -0.48
C GLN A 17 -0.66 -9.05 -1.72
N HIS A 18 -1.63 -8.66 -2.54
CA HIS A 18 -1.41 -7.79 -3.71
C HIS A 18 -0.93 -6.40 -3.29
N CYS A 19 -1.49 -5.84 -2.22
CA CYS A 19 -1.11 -4.54 -1.67
C CYS A 19 0.34 -4.55 -1.14
N VAL A 20 0.72 -5.57 -0.36
CA VAL A 20 2.09 -5.73 0.16
C VAL A 20 3.11 -5.90 -0.97
N LEU A 21 2.84 -6.78 -1.95
CA LEU A 21 3.74 -6.98 -3.10
C LEU A 21 3.91 -5.71 -3.93
N SER A 22 2.83 -4.96 -4.14
CA SER A 22 2.86 -3.70 -4.88
C SER A 22 3.62 -2.61 -4.11
N ALA A 23 3.44 -2.54 -2.79
CA ALA A 23 4.16 -1.59 -1.93
C ALA A 23 5.67 -1.86 -1.90
N VAL A 24 6.10 -3.12 -1.83
CA VAL A 24 7.52 -3.49 -1.87
C VAL A 24 8.13 -3.16 -3.23
N SER A 25 7.40 -3.42 -4.32
CA SER A 25 7.83 -3.09 -5.68
C SER A 25 7.96 -1.58 -5.86
N PHE A 26 6.98 -0.81 -5.39
CA PHE A 26 7.00 0.65 -5.40
C PHE A 26 8.17 1.23 -4.61
N ASN A 27 8.50 0.67 -3.44
CA ASN A 27 9.64 1.13 -2.63
C ASN A 27 10.98 0.97 -3.38
N LYS A 28 11.13 -0.09 -4.18
CA LYS A 28 12.30 -0.26 -5.05
C LYS A 28 12.38 0.83 -6.12
N PHE A 29 11.28 1.20 -6.75
CA PHE A 29 11.26 2.27 -7.76
C PHE A 29 11.54 3.65 -7.15
N LEU A 30 10.98 3.93 -5.97
CA LEU A 30 11.29 5.13 -5.21
C LEU A 30 12.77 5.22 -4.85
N PHE A 31 13.34 4.13 -4.32
CA PHE A 31 14.76 4.07 -3.97
C PHE A 31 15.64 4.29 -5.20
N LEU A 32 15.29 3.67 -6.34
CA LEU A 32 16.00 3.87 -7.60
C LEU A 32 15.99 5.35 -8.03
N SER A 33 14.81 5.99 -8.05
CA SER A 33 14.67 7.41 -8.42
C SER A 33 15.45 8.33 -7.48
N TYR A 34 15.44 8.03 -6.17
CA TYR A 34 16.22 8.75 -5.17
C TYR A 34 17.73 8.65 -5.41
N VAL A 35 18.25 7.43 -5.57
CA VAL A 35 19.70 7.20 -5.83
C VAL A 35 20.14 7.84 -7.15
N LEU A 36 19.31 7.79 -8.19
CA LEU A 36 19.57 8.46 -9.46
C LEU A 36 19.67 9.98 -9.28
N SER A 37 18.79 10.58 -8.47
CA SER A 37 18.80 12.01 -8.18
C SER A 37 20.10 12.45 -7.49
N ILE A 38 20.56 11.68 -6.50
CA ILE A 38 21.86 11.94 -5.84
C ILE A 38 23.01 11.81 -6.84
N THR A 39 23.00 10.75 -7.64
CA THR A 39 24.07 10.48 -8.62
C THR A 39 24.15 11.61 -9.66
N LEU A 40 23.00 12.10 -10.13
CA LEU A 40 22.92 13.26 -11.03
C LEU A 40 23.48 14.53 -10.39
N GLN A 41 23.20 14.76 -9.11
CA GLN A 41 23.76 15.91 -8.38
C GLN A 41 25.28 15.80 -8.26
N CYS A 42 25.80 14.64 -7.87
CA CYS A 42 27.24 14.39 -7.79
C CYS A 42 27.92 14.54 -9.15
N LEU A 43 27.32 14.01 -10.22
CA LEU A 43 27.83 14.12 -11.58
C LEU A 43 27.89 15.58 -12.05
N SER A 44 26.86 16.37 -11.74
CA SER A 44 26.82 17.80 -12.09
C SER A 44 27.98 18.56 -11.44
N SER A 45 28.15 18.41 -10.13
CA SER A 45 29.24 19.07 -9.39
C SER A 45 30.63 18.60 -9.82
N PHE A 46 30.76 17.31 -10.16
CA PHE A 46 31.99 16.75 -10.71
C PHE A 46 32.34 17.38 -12.07
N LEU A 47 31.38 17.49 -12.98
CA LEU A 47 31.60 18.08 -14.31
C LEU A 47 31.91 19.57 -14.25
N GLU A 48 31.36 20.31 -13.28
CA GLU A 48 31.72 21.71 -13.04
C GLU A 48 33.18 21.86 -12.60
N ALA A 49 33.68 20.98 -11.73
CA ALA A 49 35.08 21.00 -11.33
C ALA A 49 36.01 20.68 -12.50
N PHE A 50 35.66 19.67 -13.32
CA PHE A 50 36.42 19.33 -14.53
C PHE A 50 36.44 20.47 -15.55
N GLN A 51 35.32 21.20 -15.69
CA GLN A 51 35.26 22.35 -16.59
C GLN A 51 36.22 23.45 -16.13
N LYS A 52 36.29 23.75 -14.83
CA LYS A 52 37.27 24.71 -14.28
C LYS A 52 38.72 24.30 -14.57
N ILE A 53 39.05 23.02 -14.39
CA ILE A 53 40.40 22.49 -14.70
C ILE A 53 40.70 22.63 -16.19
N SER A 54 39.72 22.31 -17.04
CA SER A 54 39.80 22.45 -18.49
C SER A 54 40.11 23.89 -18.91
N ASP A 55 39.44 24.86 -18.29
CA ASP A 55 39.59 26.28 -18.62
C ASP A 55 40.97 26.82 -18.18
N ILE A 56 41.48 26.36 -17.03
CA ILE A 56 42.84 26.68 -16.57
C ILE A 56 43.89 26.07 -17.51
N ALA A 57 43.71 24.82 -17.94
CA ALA A 57 44.64 24.14 -18.84
C ALA A 57 44.72 24.82 -20.23
N GLU A 58 43.64 25.43 -20.71
CA GLU A 58 43.62 26.13 -21.99
C GLU A 58 44.23 27.53 -21.97
N THR A 59 44.15 28.22 -20.83
CA THR A 59 44.70 29.56 -20.63
C THR A 59 46.18 29.53 -20.25
N ASN A 60 46.71 28.38 -19.85
CA ASN A 60 48.11 28.21 -19.49
C ASN A 60 49.00 28.03 -20.74
N ASN A 61 50.05 28.85 -20.86
CA ASN A 61 51.03 28.80 -21.96
C ASN A 61 52.04 27.64 -21.84
N ALA A 62 51.93 26.78 -20.83
CA ALA A 62 52.80 25.63 -20.58
C ALA A 62 52.56 24.41 -21.49
N GLY A 63 51.97 24.59 -22.69
CA GLY A 63 51.70 23.49 -23.62
C GLY A 63 50.52 22.58 -23.25
N LEU A 64 49.74 22.94 -22.21
CA LEU A 64 48.58 22.15 -21.74
C LEU A 64 47.29 22.40 -22.54
N ARG A 65 47.32 23.32 -23.50
CA ARG A 65 46.14 23.70 -24.28
C ARG A 65 45.44 22.53 -25.00
N PRO A 66 46.15 21.58 -25.64
CA PRO A 66 45.51 20.41 -26.25
C PRO A 66 44.81 19.51 -25.23
N PHE A 67 45.37 19.40 -24.02
CA PHE A 67 44.79 18.65 -22.92
C PHE A 67 43.50 19.31 -22.41
N GLY A 68 43.50 20.64 -22.25
CA GLY A 68 42.29 21.40 -21.92
C GLY A 68 41.18 21.23 -22.96
N ILE A 69 41.48 21.32 -24.25
CA ILE A 69 40.48 21.10 -25.33
C ILE A 69 39.91 19.67 -25.26
N ALA A 70 40.74 18.66 -24.99
CA ALA A 70 40.28 17.28 -24.83
C ALA A 70 39.36 17.12 -23.61
N LEU A 71 39.70 17.74 -22.48
CA LEU A 71 38.86 17.75 -21.27
C LEU A 71 37.52 18.45 -21.49
N ARG A 72 37.47 19.58 -22.20
CA ARG A 72 36.19 20.24 -22.51
C ARG A 72 35.30 19.35 -23.37
N ARG A 73 35.87 18.66 -24.37
CA ARG A 73 35.14 17.67 -25.19
C ARG A 73 34.60 16.52 -24.34
N TYR A 74 35.39 16.02 -23.38
CA TYR A 74 34.93 15.02 -22.42
C TYR A 74 33.74 15.54 -21.59
N CYS A 75 33.84 16.76 -21.04
CA CYS A 75 32.76 17.38 -20.25
C CYS A 75 31.46 17.51 -21.05
N LEU A 76 31.55 17.96 -22.30
CA LEU A 76 30.38 18.06 -23.20
C LEU A 76 29.71 16.71 -23.45
N ARG A 77 30.51 15.65 -23.66
CA ARG A 77 29.98 14.29 -23.83
C ARG A 77 29.29 13.79 -22.56
N GLN A 78 29.89 14.02 -21.40
CA GLN A 78 29.31 13.60 -20.12
C GLN A 78 28.04 14.38 -19.76
N ARG A 79 27.95 15.68 -20.10
CA ARG A 79 26.71 16.47 -19.96
C ARG A 79 25.56 15.91 -20.80
N CYS A 80 25.85 15.33 -21.96
CA CYS A 80 24.84 14.62 -22.76
C CYS A 80 24.33 13.36 -22.03
N VAL A 81 25.23 12.58 -21.42
CA VAL A 81 24.86 11.41 -20.60
C VAL A 81 24.01 11.83 -19.39
N GLU A 82 24.43 12.89 -18.69
CA GLU A 82 23.69 13.46 -17.56
C GLU A 82 22.26 13.86 -17.97
N SER A 83 22.10 14.57 -19.09
CA SER A 83 20.79 14.97 -19.61
C SER A 83 19.87 13.78 -19.89
N ARG A 84 20.42 12.71 -20.49
CA ARG A 84 19.67 11.47 -20.75
C ARG A 84 19.24 10.77 -19.46
N LEU A 85 20.14 10.69 -18.47
CA LEU A 85 19.83 10.13 -17.15
C LEU A 85 18.76 10.96 -16.42
N ARG A 86 18.82 12.29 -16.54
CA ARG A 86 17.81 13.19 -15.97
C ARG A 86 16.44 12.97 -16.59
N SER A 87 16.37 12.85 -17.92
CA SER A 87 15.12 12.53 -18.61
C SER A 87 14.58 11.16 -18.22
N PHE A 88 15.45 10.14 -18.13
CA PHE A 88 15.06 8.81 -17.70
C PHE A 88 14.52 8.80 -16.26
N ASN A 89 15.15 9.52 -15.33
CA ASN A 89 14.66 9.65 -13.96
C ASN A 89 13.29 10.35 -13.92
N SER A 90 13.08 11.42 -14.70
CA SER A 90 11.77 12.10 -14.82
C SER A 90 10.69 11.13 -15.29
N GLN A 91 10.98 10.33 -16.33
CA GLN A 91 10.05 9.34 -16.85
C GLN A 91 9.72 8.24 -15.84
N ILE A 92 10.70 7.76 -15.07
CA ILE A 92 10.43 6.81 -13.96
C ILE A 92 9.49 7.46 -12.95
N THR A 93 9.75 8.71 -12.57
CA THR A 93 8.94 9.41 -11.59
C THR A 93 7.50 9.58 -12.09
N GLU A 94 7.32 10.08 -13.30
CA GLU A 94 6.01 10.40 -13.87
C GLU A 94 5.20 9.16 -14.25
N CYS A 95 5.85 8.14 -14.85
CA CYS A 95 5.15 6.98 -15.40
C CYS A 95 5.02 5.82 -14.41
N LEU A 96 5.83 5.78 -13.35
CA LEU A 96 5.82 4.67 -12.39
C LEU A 96 5.62 5.15 -10.95
N VAL A 97 6.42 6.11 -10.47
CA VAL A 97 6.37 6.51 -9.06
C VAL A 97 5.05 7.19 -8.72
N THR A 98 4.69 8.27 -9.40
CA THR A 98 3.43 8.99 -9.14
C THR A 98 2.20 8.08 -9.24
N PRO A 99 1.96 7.34 -10.34
CA PRO A 99 0.76 6.52 -10.46
C PRO A 99 0.71 5.38 -9.44
N LEU A 100 1.84 4.75 -9.08
CA LEU A 100 1.86 3.72 -8.04
C LEU A 100 1.60 4.30 -6.65
N SER A 101 2.11 5.51 -6.37
CA SER A 101 1.84 6.21 -5.11
C SER A 101 0.34 6.45 -4.93
N ASP A 102 -0.31 7.00 -5.95
CA ASP A 102 -1.74 7.29 -5.93
C ASP A 102 -2.58 6.03 -5.71
N ARG A 103 -2.21 4.93 -6.42
CA ARG A 103 -2.88 3.64 -6.26
C ARG A 103 -2.71 3.04 -4.87
N LEU A 104 -1.52 3.13 -4.28
CA LEU A 104 -1.30 2.66 -2.91
C LEU A 104 -2.11 3.45 -1.90
N ASP A 105 -2.22 4.77 -2.05
CA ASP A 105 -3.04 5.61 -1.17
C ASP A 105 -4.54 5.33 -1.32
N GLU A 106 -5.00 5.04 -2.53
CA GLU A 106 -6.38 4.62 -2.81
C GLU A 106 -6.68 3.25 -2.18
N TRP A 107 -5.79 2.27 -2.33
CA TRP A 107 -5.93 0.95 -1.72
C TRP A 107 -5.88 1.02 -0.20
N ARG A 108 -5.01 1.85 0.36
CA ARG A 108 -4.96 2.10 1.80
C ARG A 108 -6.27 2.67 2.32
N ARG A 109 -6.87 3.63 1.61
CA ARG A 109 -8.20 4.18 1.94
C ARG A 109 -9.29 3.10 1.87
N THR A 110 -9.27 2.29 0.82
CA THR A 110 -10.24 1.19 0.62
C THR A 110 -10.13 0.14 1.72
N ALA A 111 -8.92 -0.30 2.06
CA ALA A 111 -8.68 -1.26 3.15
C ALA A 111 -9.17 -0.74 4.50
N ASN A 112 -8.87 0.53 4.83
CA ASN A 112 -9.36 1.16 6.06
C ASN A 112 -10.89 1.24 6.11
N GLN A 113 -11.54 1.45 4.96
CA GLN A 113 -13.00 1.46 4.86
C GLN A 113 -13.58 0.06 5.05
N MET A 114 -13.00 -0.95 4.39
CA MET A 114 -13.39 -2.36 4.56
C MET A 114 -13.27 -2.81 6.02
N ASP A 115 -12.20 -2.43 6.72
CA ASP A 115 -12.05 -2.75 8.15
C ASP A 115 -13.17 -2.14 9.00
N ARG A 116 -13.52 -0.87 8.76
CA ARG A 116 -14.63 -0.20 9.45
C ARG A 116 -15.95 -0.90 9.21
N ASP A 117 -16.21 -1.31 7.98
CA ASP A 117 -17.46 -1.97 7.62
C ASP A 117 -17.53 -3.40 8.14
N CYS A 118 -16.41 -4.14 8.13
CA CYS A 118 -16.29 -5.44 8.79
C CYS A 118 -16.60 -5.34 10.29
N VAL A 119 -16.05 -4.35 11.00
CA VAL A 119 -16.34 -4.13 12.43
C VAL A 119 -17.83 -3.82 12.66
N LYS A 120 -18.47 -3.03 11.79
CA LYS A 120 -19.90 -2.73 11.90
C LYS A 120 -20.75 -3.99 11.68
N GLU A 121 -20.47 -4.76 10.64
CA GLU A 121 -21.21 -5.98 10.33
C GLU A 121 -21.03 -7.05 11.42
N LEU A 122 -19.84 -7.21 11.97
CA LEU A 122 -19.60 -8.08 13.12
C LEU A 122 -20.40 -7.66 14.36
N ARG A 123 -20.48 -6.35 14.64
CA ARG A 123 -21.30 -5.83 15.75
C ARG A 123 -22.79 -6.08 15.53
N LYS A 124 -23.30 -5.83 14.31
CA LYS A 124 -24.70 -6.12 13.95
C LYS A 124 -25.02 -7.60 14.11
N ALA A 125 -24.20 -8.48 13.53
CA ALA A 125 -24.37 -9.93 13.62
C ALA A 125 -24.38 -10.41 15.07
N LYS A 126 -23.49 -9.86 15.92
CA LYS A 126 -23.48 -10.15 17.36
C LYS A 126 -24.79 -9.73 18.04
N SER A 127 -25.29 -8.53 17.78
CA SER A 127 -26.54 -8.04 18.36
C SER A 127 -27.76 -8.85 17.91
N GLU A 128 -27.80 -9.25 16.63
CA GLU A 128 -28.85 -10.12 16.09
C GLU A 128 -28.82 -11.51 16.73
N LEU A 129 -27.62 -12.08 16.91
CA LEU A 129 -27.45 -13.36 17.59
C LEU A 129 -27.93 -13.29 19.05
N GLN A 130 -27.58 -12.22 19.77
CA GLN A 130 -28.04 -12.00 21.13
C GLN A 130 -29.57 -11.89 21.21
N ARG A 131 -30.21 -11.16 20.29
CA ARG A 131 -31.69 -11.09 20.20
C ARG A 131 -32.32 -12.46 19.95
N ALA A 132 -31.77 -13.22 19.01
CA ALA A 132 -32.27 -14.56 18.69
C ALA A 132 -32.17 -15.52 19.89
N ILE A 133 -31.08 -15.45 20.66
CA ILE A 133 -30.91 -16.25 21.88
C ILE A 133 -31.99 -15.88 22.92
N LEU A 134 -32.22 -14.59 23.16
CA LEU A 134 -33.24 -14.13 24.12
C LEU A 134 -34.67 -14.57 23.72
N GLU A 135 -35.00 -14.50 22.43
CA GLU A 135 -36.31 -14.97 21.93
C GLU A 135 -36.46 -16.49 22.04
N ALA A 136 -35.40 -17.25 21.76
CA ALA A 136 -35.39 -18.69 21.97
C ALA A 136 -35.58 -19.06 23.45
N GLU A 137 -34.96 -18.33 24.38
CA GLU A 137 -35.15 -18.53 25.83
C GLU A 137 -36.58 -18.22 26.29
N LYS A 138 -37.18 -17.13 25.79
CA LYS A 138 -38.59 -16.80 26.07
C LYS A 138 -39.52 -17.91 25.56
N CYS A 139 -39.28 -18.42 24.35
CA CYS A 139 -40.05 -19.53 23.79
C CYS A 139 -39.89 -20.81 24.63
N LYS A 140 -38.66 -21.16 25.05
CA LYS A 140 -38.38 -22.29 25.95
C LYS A 140 -39.13 -22.17 27.28
N LYS A 141 -39.19 -20.96 27.87
CA LYS A 141 -39.95 -20.70 29.11
C LYS A 141 -41.46 -20.86 28.89
N ARG A 142 -42.01 -20.36 27.78
CA ARG A 142 -43.43 -20.56 27.41
C ARG A 142 -43.78 -22.04 27.25
N LEU A 143 -42.94 -22.83 26.58
CA LEU A 143 -43.12 -24.27 26.45
C LEU A 143 -43.11 -24.97 27.83
N ARG A 144 -42.14 -24.66 28.71
CA ARG A 144 -42.11 -25.22 30.08
C ARG A 144 -43.34 -24.88 30.92
N ARG A 145 -43.96 -23.71 30.70
CA ARG A 145 -45.22 -23.33 31.35
C ARG A 145 -46.39 -24.14 30.79
N LYS A 146 -46.51 -24.26 29.46
CA LYS A 146 -47.53 -25.09 28.81
C LYS A 146 -47.43 -26.55 29.23
N VAL A 147 -46.22 -27.13 29.26
CA VAL A 147 -46.00 -28.51 29.71
C VAL A 147 -46.44 -28.70 31.16
N ARG A 148 -46.10 -27.79 32.08
CA ARG A 148 -46.58 -27.85 33.46
C ARG A 148 -48.11 -27.70 33.57
N ALA A 149 -48.70 -26.81 32.78
CA ALA A 149 -50.15 -26.62 32.74
C ALA A 149 -50.91 -27.81 32.14
N CYS A 150 -50.29 -28.61 31.26
CA CYS A 150 -50.85 -29.87 30.76
C CYS A 150 -50.62 -31.05 31.72
N PHE A 151 -49.64 -30.97 32.63
CA PHE A 151 -49.36 -32.03 33.62
C PHE A 151 -50.26 -31.92 34.87
N PHE A 152 -50.66 -30.71 35.26
CA PHE A 152 -51.49 -30.44 36.44
C PHE A 152 -52.95 -30.96 36.38
N PRO A 153 -53.65 -31.02 35.22
CA PRO A 153 -54.97 -31.63 35.13
C PRO A 153 -54.89 -33.16 35.26
N PHE A 154 -53.77 -33.77 34.86
CA PHE A 154 -53.62 -35.22 34.85
C PHE A 154 -53.42 -35.81 36.26
N GLN A 155 -52.70 -35.12 37.15
CA GLN A 155 -52.59 -35.56 38.55
C GLN A 155 -53.87 -35.34 39.37
N ARG A 156 -54.69 -34.33 39.03
CA ARG A 156 -55.94 -34.06 39.77
C ARG A 156 -57.09 -35.02 39.42
N SER A 157 -56.98 -35.73 38.29
CA SER A 157 -57.95 -36.76 37.87
C SER A 157 -57.61 -38.18 38.35
N MET A 158 -56.45 -38.40 38.98
CA MET A 158 -56.00 -39.70 39.52
C MET A 158 -56.08 -39.79 41.06
N CYS A 159 -56.52 -38.74 41.75
CA CYS A 159 -56.71 -38.72 43.20
C CYS A 159 -58.19 -38.71 43.64
N CYS A 160 -59.11 -39.14 42.77
CA CYS A 160 -60.47 -39.51 43.16
C CYS A 160 -60.68 -40.99 42.87
#